data_AF-A0AAJ0BX84-F1
#
_entry.id   AF-A0AAJ0BX84-F1
#
_cell.length_a   1.000
_cell.length_b   1.000
_cell.length_c   1.000
_cell.angle_alpha   90.00
_cell.angle_beta   90.00
_cell.angle_gamma   90.00
#
_symmetry.space_group_name_H-M   'P 1'
#
loop_
_entity.id
_entity.type
_entity.pdbx_description
1 polymer ?
#
loop_
_entity_poly.entity_id
_entity_poly.type
_entity_poly.pdbx_seq_one_letter_code
_entity_poly.pdbx_strand_id
1 'polypeptide(L)'
;MFSRDDNRDDGREQRAGAGVPHDDDDDFRGAADIASNHAGDSGESSFFSSILQSLAQNKQQVVEGDIDEDDAVRSHNKLFGDDDDQGETNSRSMGSAAAMQALKMFSSGQTGGSHSQSQFIGVAMAEASKLFDKQASQGKVSNDSSKESAIAQAGEMALKMYFKSQAGGGGSSASGGASGLLGKHRSSSFPDQILTSTMPSLPESYNTFSLPDIKFSHHPASSPTVTPVILVILNRPEAKNAFTSAMEDSLVTAFTLLSADPRVRAVVLTGSDPLNKTFCVGMDLTASTSTSTPSADALPDLPGTAGDTRDSYRDGGGRVSLAVFSCAKPVVAALNGSAVGVGVTMTLAADVRVASARSRVGFVFARRGIAAEACSSFFLPRLVGGSRAMRLLATGDVVPVGHEAVRGLFAEVVEPGEVVGVAVGIAEGMARECSAVSVRVMRDMVFRGPGSPEGAHALESKVLYDMFRGRDFAEGVRSFREKRAPRFEGTVEDDAPSVWPWYGWREIKERSKI
;
A
#
# COMPACT_ATOMS: atom_id res chain seq x y z
N MET A 1 -1.39 -50.88 41.67
CA MET A 1 -0.80 -51.94 42.52
C MET A 1 0.30 -52.58 41.69
N PHE A 2 1.56 -52.16 41.74
CA PHE A 2 2.28 -51.17 42.57
C PHE A 2 2.95 -50.09 41.65
N SER A 3 3.43 -48.88 42.02
CA SER A 3 4.10 -48.32 43.23
C SER A 3 5.59 -48.72 43.36
N ARG A 4 6.55 -47.94 43.90
CA ARG A 4 6.74 -46.50 44.32
C ARG A 4 8.26 -46.27 44.58
N ASP A 5 8.90 -45.09 44.50
CA ASP A 5 8.74 -43.97 43.54
C ASP A 5 10.01 -43.81 42.66
N ASP A 6 11.00 -42.89 42.76
CA ASP A 6 11.35 -41.72 43.61
C ASP A 6 12.19 -40.74 42.71
N ASN A 7 12.11 -39.40 42.69
CA ASN A 7 12.07 -38.32 43.71
C ASN A 7 13.46 -37.69 44.03
N ARG A 8 13.62 -36.39 43.70
CA ARG A 8 14.55 -35.47 44.39
C ARG A 8 14.21 -33.99 44.10
N ASP A 9 13.34 -33.43 44.94
CA ASP A 9 13.23 -31.98 45.18
C ASP A 9 14.24 -31.58 46.29
N ASP A 10 14.71 -30.33 46.26
CA ASP A 10 15.40 -29.66 47.38
C ASP A 10 15.50 -28.15 47.07
N GLY A 11 14.62 -27.34 47.69
CA GLY A 11 14.56 -25.89 47.51
C GLY A 11 15.26 -25.08 48.62
N ARG A 12 14.70 -23.89 48.93
CA ARG A 12 15.17 -22.83 49.86
C ARG A 12 16.20 -21.87 49.25
N GLU A 13 16.26 -20.59 49.65
CA GLU A 13 15.38 -19.79 50.52
C GLU A 13 15.42 -18.31 50.11
N GLN A 14 14.38 -17.54 50.42
CA GLN A 14 14.39 -16.09 50.23
C GLN A 14 15.20 -15.39 51.32
N ARG A 15 15.96 -14.36 50.96
CA ARG A 15 16.32 -13.26 51.87
C ARG A 15 16.20 -11.92 51.15
N ALA A 16 15.42 -11.01 51.72
CA ALA A 16 15.41 -9.62 51.32
C ALA A 16 16.59 -8.87 51.95
N GLY A 17 17.18 -7.95 51.18
CA GLY A 17 18.18 -6.99 51.64
C GLY A 17 18.07 -5.74 50.80
N ALA A 18 17.92 -4.57 51.44
CA ALA A 18 17.83 -3.31 50.73
C ALA A 18 19.21 -2.88 50.23
N GLY A 19 19.34 -2.65 48.93
CA GLY A 19 20.52 -2.05 48.29
C GLY A 19 20.11 -0.80 47.52
N VAL A 20 20.95 0.24 47.59
CA VAL A 20 20.76 1.49 46.85
C VAL A 20 20.94 1.22 45.34
N PRO A 21 20.12 1.78 44.44
CA PRO A 21 20.39 1.71 43.01
C PRO A 21 21.69 2.47 42.70
N HIS A 22 22.69 1.76 42.17
CA HIS A 22 23.89 2.37 41.59
C HIS A 22 23.60 2.67 40.11
N ASP A 23 23.88 3.89 39.68
CA ASP A 23 23.54 4.41 38.35
C ASP A 23 24.79 4.37 37.44
N ASP A 24 25.25 3.17 37.11
CA ASP A 24 26.50 2.93 36.38
C ASP A 24 26.37 1.72 35.41
N ASP A 25 26.12 1.97 34.13
CA ASP A 25 26.46 1.01 33.05
C ASP A 25 26.71 1.74 31.71
N ASP A 26 27.78 1.37 31.00
CA ASP A 26 28.27 2.15 29.84
C ASP A 26 27.49 1.86 28.54
N ASP A 27 26.50 2.71 28.22
CA ASP A 27 25.64 2.64 27.01
C ASP A 27 26.37 2.62 25.63
N PHE A 28 27.69 2.76 25.59
CA PHE A 28 28.49 2.78 24.35
C PHE A 28 29.32 1.50 24.13
N ARG A 29 29.25 0.50 25.02
CA ARG A 29 29.98 -0.77 24.85
C ARG A 29 29.67 -1.41 23.49
N GLY A 30 30.72 -1.76 22.75
CA GLY A 30 30.64 -2.32 21.39
C GLY A 30 30.37 -1.33 20.25
N ALA A 31 30.06 -0.04 20.52
CA ALA A 31 29.75 0.92 19.47
C ALA A 31 30.95 1.21 18.53
N ALA A 32 32.18 1.22 19.06
CA ALA A 32 33.40 1.42 18.28
C ALA A 32 33.66 0.27 17.30
N ASP A 33 33.42 -0.97 17.74
CA ASP A 33 33.60 -2.16 16.91
C ASP A 33 32.48 -2.28 15.88
N ILE A 34 31.24 -1.93 16.23
CA ILE A 34 30.14 -1.83 15.26
C ILE A 34 30.45 -0.76 14.20
N ALA A 35 31.01 0.38 14.60
CA ALA A 35 31.42 1.43 13.68
C ALA A 35 32.56 0.98 12.73
N SER A 36 33.62 0.39 13.26
CA SER A 36 34.74 -0.11 12.44
C SER A 36 34.33 -1.24 11.50
N ASN A 37 33.53 -2.21 11.96
CA ASN A 37 32.98 -3.28 11.11
C ASN A 37 32.04 -2.73 10.01
N HIS A 38 31.28 -1.66 10.25
CA HIS A 38 30.45 -1.05 9.22
C HIS A 38 31.26 -0.13 8.28
N ALA A 39 32.31 0.53 8.76
CA ALA A 39 33.14 1.43 7.98
C ALA A 39 34.09 0.69 7.03
N GLY A 40 34.62 -0.47 7.44
CA GLY A 40 35.69 -1.15 6.72
C GLY A 40 36.94 -0.26 6.67
N ASP A 41 37.56 -0.15 5.48
CA ASP A 41 38.75 0.68 5.25
C ASP A 41 38.54 2.17 5.61
N SER A 42 37.28 2.63 5.74
CA SER A 42 36.96 3.98 6.19
C SER A 42 37.13 4.23 7.70
N GLY A 43 37.51 3.28 8.56
CA GLY A 43 37.90 3.64 9.94
C GLY A 43 38.23 2.52 10.94
N GLU A 44 39.21 2.79 11.80
CA GLU A 44 39.66 1.91 12.89
C GLU A 44 38.84 2.06 14.19
N SER A 45 38.66 0.98 14.96
CA SER A 45 37.97 1.01 16.28
C SER A 45 38.70 1.91 17.31
N SER A 46 40.02 2.05 17.21
CA SER A 46 40.87 2.99 17.96
C SER A 46 40.42 4.45 17.81
N PHE A 47 40.01 4.83 16.60
CA PHE A 47 39.56 6.17 16.25
C PHE A 47 38.13 6.43 16.77
N PHE A 48 37.20 5.52 16.47
CA PHE A 48 35.81 5.62 16.92
C PHE A 48 35.67 5.62 18.46
N SER A 49 36.47 4.82 19.16
CA SER A 49 36.45 4.78 20.64
C SER A 49 36.89 6.10 21.28
N SER A 50 37.85 6.83 20.70
CA SER A 50 38.24 8.16 21.19
C SER A 50 37.10 9.19 21.09
N ILE A 51 36.32 9.14 20.00
CA ILE A 51 35.16 10.01 19.78
C ILE A 51 34.02 9.63 20.74
N LEU A 52 33.77 8.33 20.95
CA LEU A 52 32.79 7.83 21.92
C LEU A 52 33.13 8.24 23.36
N GLN A 53 34.41 8.28 23.73
CA GLN A 53 34.84 8.74 25.05
C GLN A 53 34.49 10.23 25.28
N SER A 54 34.69 11.07 24.26
CA SER A 54 34.28 12.49 24.29
C SER A 54 32.75 12.64 24.33
N LEU A 55 32.02 11.85 23.54
CA LEU A 55 30.55 11.84 23.53
C LEU A 55 29.97 11.39 24.88
N ALA A 56 30.59 10.41 25.54
CA ALA A 56 30.19 9.95 26.86
C ALA A 56 30.38 11.03 27.94
N GLN A 57 31.50 11.77 27.92
CA GLN A 57 31.76 12.88 28.85
C GLN A 57 30.72 14.01 28.73
N ASN A 58 30.18 14.23 27.52
CA ASN A 58 29.22 15.30 27.25
C ASN A 58 27.75 14.83 27.15
N LYS A 59 27.47 13.55 27.51
CA LYS A 59 26.19 12.86 27.25
C LYS A 59 24.95 13.66 27.66
N GLN A 60 24.94 14.27 28.86
CA GLN A 60 23.80 15.06 29.36
C GLN A 60 23.53 16.29 28.48
N GLN A 61 24.55 17.13 28.26
CA GLN A 61 24.44 18.33 27.44
C GLN A 61 24.05 18.02 25.98
N VAL A 62 24.51 16.88 25.45
CA VAL A 62 24.12 16.43 24.10
C VAL A 62 22.66 16.00 24.06
N VAL A 63 22.17 15.20 25.02
CA VAL A 63 20.79 14.70 25.05
C VAL A 63 19.74 15.80 25.31
N GLU A 64 20.08 16.81 26.12
CA GLU A 64 19.23 18.00 26.32
C GLU A 64 19.17 18.92 25.09
N GLY A 65 20.14 18.81 24.17
CA GLY A 65 20.24 19.64 22.99
C GLY A 65 19.20 19.29 21.91
N ASP A 66 18.57 20.30 21.32
CA ASP A 66 17.55 20.10 20.30
C ASP A 66 18.06 19.48 18.98
N ILE A 67 17.09 19.01 18.18
CA ILE A 67 17.28 18.43 16.84
C ILE A 67 16.61 19.36 15.83
N ASP A 68 17.38 19.88 14.88
CA ASP A 68 16.84 20.55 13.69
C ASP A 68 16.42 19.47 12.68
N GLU A 69 15.15 19.07 12.75
CA GLU A 69 14.62 17.96 11.94
C GLU A 69 14.68 18.26 10.44
N ASP A 70 14.42 19.51 10.06
CA ASP A 70 14.38 19.92 8.66
C ASP A 70 15.79 20.03 8.08
N ASP A 71 16.78 20.50 8.85
CA ASP A 71 18.21 20.46 8.48
C ASP A 71 18.72 19.02 8.30
N ALA A 72 18.26 18.09 9.15
CA ALA A 72 18.61 16.68 9.05
C ALA A 72 18.05 16.00 7.78
N VAL A 73 16.77 16.22 7.48
CA VAL A 73 16.11 15.68 6.26
C VAL A 73 16.74 16.28 5.00
N ARG A 74 16.97 17.60 4.96
CA ARG A 74 17.65 18.26 3.82
C ARG A 74 19.07 17.75 3.61
N SER A 75 19.85 17.60 4.69
CA SER A 75 21.20 17.06 4.62
C SER A 75 21.23 15.61 4.13
N HIS A 76 20.31 14.76 4.59
CA HIS A 76 20.19 13.38 4.14
C HIS A 76 19.86 13.29 2.64
N ASN A 77 18.83 14.02 2.19
CA ASN A 77 18.43 14.04 0.79
C ASN A 77 19.56 14.53 -0.13
N LYS A 78 20.28 15.60 0.24
CA LYS A 78 21.41 16.13 -0.55
C LYS A 78 22.58 15.15 -0.67
N LEU A 79 22.83 14.31 0.34
CA LEU A 79 24.07 13.52 0.45
C LEU A 79 23.89 12.01 0.16
N PHE A 80 22.66 11.51 0.27
CA PHE A 80 22.28 10.11 0.01
C PHE A 80 21.11 9.95 -1.00
N GLY A 81 20.55 11.04 -1.53
CA GLY A 81 19.60 11.02 -2.65
C GLY A 81 20.28 11.26 -4.01
N ASP A 82 19.48 11.19 -5.08
CA ASP A 82 19.92 11.33 -6.48
C ASP A 82 20.07 12.80 -6.93
N ASP A 83 20.47 13.69 -6.02
CA ASP A 83 20.62 15.13 -6.28
C ASP A 83 22.08 15.43 -6.71
N ASP A 84 22.27 15.83 -7.97
CA ASP A 84 23.59 16.03 -8.59
C ASP A 84 24.34 17.27 -8.06
N ASP A 85 23.62 18.32 -7.60
CA ASP A 85 24.22 19.57 -7.09
C ASP A 85 24.70 19.44 -5.63
N GLN A 86 25.65 18.54 -5.43
CA GLN A 86 26.41 18.41 -4.19
C GLN A 86 27.55 19.44 -4.15
N GLY A 87 27.20 20.73 -4.08
CA GLY A 87 28.12 21.79 -3.65
C GLY A 87 28.63 21.60 -2.21
N GLU A 88 29.63 22.38 -1.80
CA GLU A 88 30.44 22.25 -0.58
C GLU A 88 29.66 21.78 0.68
N THR A 89 30.30 20.90 1.46
CA THR A 89 29.70 20.12 2.56
C THR A 89 30.54 20.26 3.83
N ASN A 90 29.87 20.31 4.98
CA ASN A 90 30.52 20.48 6.27
C ASN A 90 30.19 19.35 7.28
N SER A 91 30.98 19.23 8.34
CA SER A 91 30.86 18.19 9.37
C SER A 91 29.45 18.07 9.98
N ARG A 92 28.73 19.19 10.16
CA ARG A 92 27.35 19.18 10.65
C ARG A 92 26.39 18.52 9.64
N SER A 93 26.44 18.95 8.37
CA SER A 93 25.59 18.38 7.32
C SER A 93 25.89 16.89 7.07
N MET A 94 27.17 16.50 7.06
CA MET A 94 27.58 15.10 6.95
C MET A 94 27.14 14.26 8.15
N GLY A 95 27.29 14.79 9.38
CA GLY A 95 26.85 14.11 10.60
C GLY A 95 25.33 13.90 10.66
N SER A 96 24.55 14.94 10.37
CA SER A 96 23.09 14.87 10.32
C SER A 96 22.59 13.90 9.25
N ALA A 97 23.20 13.91 8.06
CA ALA A 97 22.88 12.97 6.99
C ALA A 97 23.20 11.52 7.38
N ALA A 98 24.36 11.27 8.00
CA ALA A 98 24.76 9.94 8.44
C ALA A 98 23.85 9.36 9.53
N ALA A 99 23.41 10.18 10.50
CA ALA A 99 22.44 9.77 11.51
C ALA A 99 21.08 9.42 10.90
N MET A 100 20.59 10.21 9.94
CA MET A 100 19.37 9.90 9.18
C MET A 100 19.49 8.64 8.33
N GLN A 101 20.66 8.41 7.71
CA GLN A 101 20.94 7.19 6.96
C GLN A 101 20.96 5.96 7.89
N ALA A 102 21.60 6.05 9.05
CA ALA A 102 21.57 5.01 10.07
C ALA A 102 20.13 4.74 10.56
N LEU A 103 19.29 5.77 10.71
CA LEU A 103 17.89 5.66 11.12
C LEU A 103 17.04 4.97 10.03
N LYS A 104 17.31 5.26 8.76
CA LYS A 104 16.73 4.57 7.59
C LYS A 104 17.15 3.10 7.54
N MET A 105 18.42 2.79 7.84
CA MET A 105 18.92 1.40 7.93
C MET A 105 18.32 0.64 9.13
N PHE A 106 18.11 1.31 10.27
CA PHE A 106 17.47 0.74 11.45
C PHE A 106 16.00 0.40 11.18
N SER A 107 15.22 1.39 10.72
CA SER A 107 13.78 1.25 10.45
C SER A 107 13.44 0.30 9.31
N SER A 108 14.37 0.08 8.36
CA SER A 108 14.24 -0.94 7.31
C SER A 108 14.83 -2.31 7.68
N GLY A 109 15.38 -2.47 8.90
CA GLY A 109 15.95 -3.74 9.38
C GLY A 109 17.28 -4.15 8.73
N GLN A 110 17.93 -3.25 8.00
CA GLN A 110 19.19 -3.52 7.28
C GLN A 110 20.39 -3.73 8.21
N THR A 111 20.35 -3.24 9.46
CA THR A 111 21.47 -3.32 10.42
C THR A 111 21.66 -4.70 11.07
N GLY A 112 20.74 -5.65 10.86
CA GLY A 112 20.96 -7.08 11.15
C GLY A 112 21.15 -7.47 12.63
N GLY A 113 20.78 -6.63 13.59
CA GLY A 113 20.98 -6.91 15.03
C GLY A 113 19.93 -6.28 15.95
N SER A 114 20.24 -6.25 17.24
CA SER A 114 19.37 -5.71 18.29
C SER A 114 19.15 -4.21 18.10
N HIS A 115 17.98 -3.71 18.49
CA HIS A 115 17.68 -2.27 18.44
C HIS A 115 18.30 -1.51 19.63
N SER A 116 19.62 -1.58 19.77
CA SER A 116 20.39 -0.99 20.88
C SER A 116 21.01 0.36 20.53
N GLN A 117 21.26 1.17 21.57
CA GLN A 117 21.96 2.46 21.48
C GLN A 117 23.33 2.33 20.78
N SER A 118 24.19 1.42 21.25
CA SER A 118 25.51 1.15 20.65
C SER A 118 25.43 0.84 19.15
N GLN A 119 24.39 0.11 18.72
CA GLN A 119 24.26 -0.29 17.33
C GLN A 119 23.80 0.86 16.44
N PHE A 120 22.86 1.69 16.89
CA PHE A 120 22.42 2.87 16.13
C PHE A 120 23.54 3.92 16.01
N ILE A 121 24.21 4.23 17.13
CA ILE A 121 25.30 5.22 17.18
C ILE A 121 26.52 4.74 16.40
N GLY A 122 26.90 3.46 16.54
CA GLY A 122 28.00 2.87 15.77
C GLY A 122 27.78 2.91 14.25
N VAL A 123 26.55 2.62 13.79
CA VAL A 123 26.21 2.71 12.35
C VAL A 123 26.23 4.17 11.87
N ALA A 124 25.71 5.12 12.64
CA ALA A 124 25.77 6.55 12.29
C ALA A 124 27.22 7.05 12.15
N MET A 125 28.09 6.67 13.09
CA MET A 125 29.51 6.99 13.04
C MET A 125 30.23 6.36 11.83
N ALA A 126 29.86 5.13 11.45
CA ALA A 126 30.41 4.47 10.26
C ALA A 126 29.99 5.15 8.95
N GLU A 127 28.70 5.46 8.79
CA GLU A 127 28.19 6.14 7.59
C GLU A 127 28.78 7.55 7.44
N ALA A 128 29.02 8.26 8.54
CA ALA A 128 29.73 9.53 8.54
C ALA A 128 31.19 9.39 8.07
N SER A 129 31.87 8.33 8.51
CA SER A 129 33.25 8.01 8.10
C SER A 129 33.35 7.81 6.58
N LYS A 130 32.44 7.01 6.01
CA LYS A 130 32.34 6.76 4.55
C LYS A 130 31.96 8.01 3.78
N LEU A 131 31.00 8.78 4.29
CA LEU A 131 30.51 9.99 3.64
C LEU A 131 31.59 11.07 3.59
N PHE A 132 32.37 11.21 4.66
CA PHE A 132 33.55 12.09 4.67
C PHE A 132 34.56 11.66 3.59
N ASP A 133 34.95 10.39 3.54
CA ASP A 133 35.90 9.90 2.53
C ASP A 133 35.38 10.12 1.09
N LYS A 134 34.08 9.85 0.86
CA LYS A 134 33.40 10.14 -0.41
C LYS A 134 33.51 11.62 -0.79
N GLN A 135 33.11 12.55 0.09
CA GLN A 135 33.12 13.98 -0.23
C GLN A 135 34.56 14.55 -0.31
N ALA A 136 35.50 14.04 0.50
CA ALA A 136 36.91 14.41 0.46
C ALA A 136 37.55 14.00 -0.87
N SER A 137 37.26 12.78 -1.36
CA SER A 137 37.72 12.31 -2.69
C SER A 137 37.20 13.16 -3.86
N GLN A 138 36.10 13.89 -3.66
CA GLN A 138 35.50 14.80 -4.65
C GLN A 138 35.89 16.26 -4.45
N GLY A 139 36.71 16.59 -3.44
CA GLY A 139 37.09 17.98 -3.11
C GLY A 139 35.92 18.83 -2.56
N LYS A 140 34.91 18.19 -1.96
CA LYS A 140 33.64 18.82 -1.52
C LYS A 140 33.55 19.05 -0.01
N VAL A 141 34.60 18.78 0.76
CA VAL A 141 34.66 19.02 2.21
C VAL A 141 35.19 20.43 2.47
N SER A 142 34.50 21.18 3.34
CA SER A 142 34.91 22.55 3.69
C SER A 142 36.18 22.59 4.54
N ASN A 143 36.95 23.69 4.42
CA ASN A 143 38.27 23.82 5.05
C ASN A 143 38.24 23.83 6.61
N ASP A 144 37.08 24.02 7.21
CA ASP A 144 36.82 23.94 8.66
C ASP A 144 36.30 22.57 9.12
N SER A 145 36.09 21.63 8.19
CA SER A 145 35.54 20.30 8.46
C SER A 145 36.60 19.21 8.46
N SER A 146 36.41 18.20 9.31
CA SER A 146 37.33 17.09 9.50
C SER A 146 36.58 15.76 9.68
N LYS A 147 37.28 14.64 9.53
CA LYS A 147 36.68 13.30 9.64
C LYS A 147 36.18 13.06 11.07
N GLU A 148 36.98 13.45 12.05
CA GLU A 148 36.67 13.42 13.49
C GLU A 148 35.38 14.18 13.80
N SER A 149 35.27 15.41 13.28
CA SER A 149 34.13 16.30 13.57
C SER A 149 32.85 15.85 12.86
N ALA A 150 32.93 15.31 11.63
CA ALA A 150 31.77 14.73 10.95
C ALA A 150 31.22 13.50 11.70
N ILE A 151 32.12 12.64 12.20
CA ILE A 151 31.77 11.42 12.95
C ILE A 151 31.25 11.77 14.36
N ALA A 152 31.83 12.76 15.03
CA ALA A 152 31.33 13.26 16.32
C ALA A 152 29.90 13.81 16.19
N GLN A 153 29.63 14.63 15.16
CA GLN A 153 28.29 15.15 14.89
C GLN A 153 27.27 14.04 14.57
N ALA A 154 27.67 12.98 13.87
CA ALA A 154 26.81 11.82 13.66
C ALA A 154 26.48 11.07 14.97
N GLY A 155 27.48 10.91 15.85
CA GLY A 155 27.32 10.30 17.16
C GLY A 155 26.40 11.11 18.08
N GLU A 156 26.59 12.42 18.15
CA GLU A 156 25.70 13.36 18.88
C GLU A 156 24.27 13.29 18.36
N MET A 157 24.08 13.34 17.04
CA MET A 157 22.75 13.35 16.42
C MET A 157 22.01 12.02 16.62
N ALA A 158 22.70 10.88 16.48
CA ALA A 158 22.14 9.57 16.77
C ALA A 158 21.80 9.40 18.27
N LEU A 159 22.63 9.90 19.18
CA LEU A 159 22.35 9.91 20.62
C LEU A 159 21.08 10.70 20.93
N LYS A 160 20.94 11.92 20.40
CA LYS A 160 19.72 12.74 20.53
C LYS A 160 18.48 12.04 19.99
N MET A 161 18.55 11.51 18.77
CA MET A 161 17.43 10.79 18.14
C MET A 161 16.98 9.59 18.97
N TYR A 162 17.93 8.83 19.53
CA TYR A 162 17.64 7.68 20.38
C TYR A 162 16.90 8.08 21.66
N PHE A 163 17.43 9.04 22.42
CA PHE A 163 16.78 9.49 23.68
C PHE A 163 15.42 10.16 23.44
N LYS A 164 15.27 11.00 22.41
CA LYS A 164 13.95 11.54 22.04
C LYS A 164 12.96 10.47 21.60
N SER A 165 13.42 9.35 21.01
CA SER A 165 12.54 8.22 20.67
C SER A 165 12.04 7.46 21.90
N GLN A 166 12.85 7.33 22.96
CA GLN A 166 12.44 6.69 24.21
C GLN A 166 11.53 7.58 25.07
N ALA A 167 11.77 8.89 25.09
CA ALA A 167 11.00 9.85 25.89
C ALA A 167 9.51 9.95 25.48
N GLY A 168 9.15 9.57 24.25
CA GLY A 168 7.77 9.59 23.73
C GLY A 168 6.80 8.59 24.37
N GLY A 169 7.23 7.81 25.37
CA GLY A 169 6.44 6.73 25.98
C GLY A 169 5.26 7.15 26.87
N GLY A 170 5.08 8.44 27.21
CA GLY A 170 3.98 8.85 28.08
C GLY A 170 3.70 10.35 28.16
N GLY A 171 2.53 10.76 27.65
CA GLY A 171 1.91 12.06 27.93
C GLY A 171 2.15 13.15 26.88
N SER A 172 1.06 13.50 26.18
CA SER A 172 0.75 14.82 25.58
C SER A 172 1.82 15.63 24.81
N SER A 173 1.51 15.89 23.55
CA SER A 173 1.88 17.11 22.79
C SER A 173 3.37 17.43 22.54
N ALA A 174 4.01 16.67 21.65
CA ALA A 174 4.94 17.22 20.64
C ALA A 174 5.12 16.22 19.47
N SER A 175 5.11 16.69 18.22
CA SER A 175 5.27 15.85 17.02
C SER A 175 6.74 15.77 16.57
N GLY A 176 7.61 15.22 17.43
CA GLY A 176 9.08 15.23 17.26
C GLY A 176 9.77 13.94 17.69
N GLY A 177 9.21 12.79 17.30
CA GLY A 177 9.83 11.47 17.46
C GLY A 177 10.47 10.98 16.16
N ALA A 178 11.40 10.02 16.24
CA ALA A 178 12.19 9.55 15.10
C ALA A 178 11.38 9.06 13.88
N SER A 179 10.13 8.60 14.05
CA SER A 179 9.23 8.27 12.94
C SER A 179 8.65 9.49 12.22
N GLY A 180 8.54 10.65 12.89
CA GLY A 180 8.06 11.91 12.29
C GLY A 180 9.10 12.56 11.38
N LEU A 181 10.38 12.45 11.74
CA LEU A 181 11.54 12.85 10.93
C LEU A 181 11.51 12.25 9.51
N LEU A 182 11.09 10.99 9.38
CA LEU A 182 10.95 10.29 8.09
C LEU A 182 9.58 10.51 7.42
N GLY A 183 8.62 11.14 8.10
CA GLY A 183 7.26 11.38 7.61
C GLY A 183 6.99 12.79 7.08
N LYS A 184 7.86 13.78 7.40
CA LYS A 184 7.69 15.19 7.01
C LYS A 184 8.07 15.52 5.56
N HIS A 185 7.73 14.67 4.59
CA HIS A 185 7.43 15.09 3.21
C HIS A 185 6.74 13.94 2.44
N ARG A 186 5.66 14.26 1.72
CA ARG A 186 4.83 13.33 0.90
C ARG A 186 4.07 12.25 1.69
N SER A 187 3.03 12.66 2.39
CA SER A 187 1.95 11.77 2.85
C SER A 187 1.01 11.37 1.69
N SER A 188 1.52 10.60 0.72
CA SER A 188 0.70 9.93 -0.30
C SER A 188 0.48 8.47 0.10
N SER A 189 -0.69 8.16 0.65
CA SER A 189 -1.04 6.85 1.25
C SER A 189 -1.32 5.72 0.23
N PHE A 190 -0.53 5.67 -0.84
CA PHE A 190 -0.55 4.65 -1.89
C PHE A 190 0.89 4.20 -2.21
N PRO A 191 1.14 2.92 -2.56
CA PRO A 191 2.50 2.43 -2.80
C PRO A 191 3.08 2.91 -4.14
N ASP A 192 4.22 3.59 -4.10
CA ASP A 192 4.92 4.15 -5.28
C ASP A 192 5.47 3.10 -6.27
N GLN A 193 5.40 1.79 -5.97
CA GLN A 193 5.96 0.72 -6.82
C GLN A 193 5.20 0.46 -8.16
N ILE A 194 4.36 1.40 -8.61
CA ILE A 194 3.77 1.44 -9.97
C ILE A 194 4.13 2.76 -10.69
N LEU A 195 4.76 3.73 -10.02
CA LEU A 195 4.93 5.11 -10.49
C LEU A 195 6.37 5.47 -10.88
N THR A 196 6.99 4.67 -11.76
CA THR A 196 8.12 5.15 -12.59
C THR A 196 7.65 6.00 -13.77
N SER A 197 6.34 6.05 -14.02
CA SER A 197 5.69 7.06 -14.85
C SER A 197 5.12 8.16 -13.94
N THR A 198 5.34 9.42 -14.29
CA THR A 198 4.66 10.55 -13.67
C THR A 198 3.15 10.37 -13.79
N MET A 199 2.40 10.45 -12.68
CA MET A 199 0.94 10.32 -12.71
C MET A 199 0.36 11.30 -13.76
N PRO A 200 -0.49 10.83 -14.70
CA PRO A 200 -1.10 11.72 -15.69
C PRO A 200 -1.91 12.80 -14.98
N SER A 201 -1.86 14.02 -15.51
CA SER A 201 -2.75 15.09 -15.06
C SER A 201 -4.21 14.67 -15.22
N LEU A 202 -5.05 15.00 -14.24
CA LEU A 202 -6.47 14.67 -14.29
C LEU A 202 -7.11 15.27 -15.56
N PRO A 203 -7.85 14.50 -16.37
CA PRO A 203 -8.39 15.00 -17.62
C PRO A 203 -9.47 16.06 -17.37
N GLU A 204 -9.54 17.09 -18.23
CA GLU A 204 -10.59 18.13 -18.12
C GLU A 204 -12.00 17.52 -18.26
N SER A 205 -12.13 16.47 -19.07
CA SER A 205 -13.36 15.74 -19.35
C SER A 205 -13.04 14.28 -19.69
N TYR A 206 -13.71 13.33 -19.04
CA TYR A 206 -13.57 11.91 -19.35
C TYR A 206 -14.25 11.53 -20.66
N ASN A 207 -15.33 12.23 -21.07
CA ASN A 207 -15.98 12.04 -22.36
C ASN A 207 -15.04 12.17 -23.57
N THR A 208 -13.95 12.95 -23.43
CA THR A 208 -12.92 13.15 -24.46
C THR A 208 -11.59 12.46 -24.13
N PHE A 209 -11.49 11.78 -22.98
CA PHE A 209 -10.32 11.02 -22.58
C PHE A 209 -10.41 9.59 -23.12
N SER A 210 -9.33 9.07 -23.68
CA SER A 210 -9.27 7.73 -24.26
C SER A 210 -8.00 7.01 -23.87
N LEU A 211 -8.13 5.76 -23.48
CA LEU A 211 -7.04 4.81 -23.29
C LEU A 211 -7.29 3.59 -24.20
N PRO A 212 -6.26 2.83 -24.60
CA PRO A 212 -6.43 1.63 -25.42
C PRO A 212 -7.53 0.67 -24.93
N ASP A 213 -8.28 0.10 -25.87
CA ASP A 213 -9.30 -0.93 -25.64
C ASP A 213 -10.45 -0.59 -24.65
N ILE A 214 -10.51 0.65 -24.13
CA ILE A 214 -11.60 1.15 -23.27
C ILE A 214 -12.09 2.54 -23.70
N LYS A 215 -13.24 2.95 -23.16
CA LYS A 215 -13.78 4.31 -23.24
C LYS A 215 -14.31 4.74 -21.88
N PHE A 216 -14.53 6.03 -21.72
CA PHE A 216 -15.22 6.59 -20.56
C PHE A 216 -16.51 7.30 -20.99
N SER A 217 -17.42 7.53 -20.04
CA SER A 217 -18.52 8.48 -20.24
C SER A 217 -18.96 9.13 -18.92
N HIS A 218 -19.35 10.40 -18.98
CA HIS A 218 -19.99 11.10 -17.87
C HIS A 218 -21.40 10.54 -17.61
N HIS A 219 -21.95 10.80 -16.42
CA HIS A 219 -23.39 10.66 -16.18
C HIS A 219 -23.99 11.99 -15.66
N PRO A 220 -24.88 12.65 -16.41
CA PRO A 220 -25.33 12.31 -17.77
C PRO A 220 -24.22 12.48 -18.82
N ALA A 221 -24.24 11.66 -19.87
CA ALA A 221 -23.21 11.66 -20.92
C ALA A 221 -23.09 12.99 -21.69
N SER A 222 -24.13 13.82 -21.67
CA SER A 222 -24.13 15.18 -22.25
C SER A 222 -23.41 16.24 -21.41
N SER A 223 -22.90 15.90 -20.22
CA SER A 223 -22.22 16.87 -19.35
C SER A 223 -20.90 17.35 -19.97
N PRO A 224 -20.67 18.67 -20.14
CA PRO A 224 -19.41 19.20 -20.66
C PRO A 224 -18.26 19.08 -19.65
N THR A 225 -18.56 19.00 -18.36
CA THR A 225 -17.61 18.84 -17.26
C THR A 225 -17.72 17.46 -16.63
N VAL A 226 -16.65 16.99 -15.99
CA VAL A 226 -16.65 15.74 -15.19
C VAL A 226 -17.79 15.72 -14.17
N THR A 227 -18.38 14.54 -14.00
CA THR A 227 -19.56 14.27 -13.17
C THR A 227 -19.25 13.33 -12.00
N PRO A 228 -20.05 13.35 -10.90
CA PRO A 228 -19.84 12.46 -9.75
C PRO A 228 -19.87 10.96 -10.07
N VAL A 229 -20.58 10.55 -11.12
CA VAL A 229 -20.59 9.17 -11.62
C VAL A 229 -19.90 9.14 -12.98
N ILE A 230 -18.92 8.23 -13.15
CA ILE A 230 -18.21 7.99 -14.40
C ILE A 230 -18.36 6.52 -14.81
N LEU A 231 -18.70 6.29 -16.07
CA LEU A 231 -18.71 4.96 -16.68
C LEU A 231 -17.32 4.66 -17.25
N VAL A 232 -16.77 3.49 -16.93
CA VAL A 232 -15.64 2.84 -17.62
C VAL A 232 -16.22 1.73 -18.49
N ILE A 233 -15.89 1.77 -19.78
CA ILE A 233 -16.55 0.97 -20.81
C ILE A 233 -15.49 0.14 -21.54
N LEU A 234 -15.53 -1.19 -21.41
CA LEU A 234 -14.70 -2.09 -22.22
C LEU A 234 -15.09 -1.92 -23.69
N ASN A 235 -14.13 -1.57 -24.55
CA ASN A 235 -14.39 -1.14 -25.93
C ASN A 235 -13.52 -1.90 -26.95
N ARG A 236 -13.86 -3.17 -27.16
CA ARG A 236 -13.45 -3.97 -28.33
C ARG A 236 -14.65 -4.82 -28.81
N PRO A 237 -15.80 -4.22 -29.19
CA PRO A 237 -17.05 -4.95 -29.37
C PRO A 237 -16.99 -6.00 -30.49
N GLU A 238 -16.22 -5.74 -31.55
CA GLU A 238 -15.87 -6.70 -32.61
C GLU A 238 -15.08 -7.91 -32.08
N ALA A 239 -14.14 -7.70 -31.15
CA ALA A 239 -13.46 -8.77 -30.40
C ALA A 239 -14.28 -9.27 -29.19
N LYS A 240 -15.55 -8.88 -29.05
CA LYS A 240 -16.45 -9.21 -27.91
C LYS A 240 -15.85 -8.82 -26.55
N ASN A 241 -15.13 -7.71 -26.53
CA ASN A 241 -14.36 -7.18 -25.41
C ASN A 241 -13.37 -8.19 -24.83
N ALA A 242 -12.71 -9.00 -25.66
CA ALA A 242 -11.62 -9.87 -25.21
C ALA A 242 -10.50 -9.01 -24.57
N PHE A 243 -9.98 -9.47 -23.44
CA PHE A 243 -9.03 -8.76 -22.60
C PHE A 243 -7.61 -8.86 -23.16
N THR A 244 -6.88 -7.75 -23.13
CA THR A 244 -5.52 -7.59 -23.68
C THR A 244 -4.64 -6.91 -22.64
N SER A 245 -3.31 -6.98 -22.76
CA SER A 245 -2.40 -6.18 -21.91
C SER A 245 -2.60 -4.67 -22.11
N ALA A 246 -3.06 -4.23 -23.29
CA ALA A 246 -3.43 -2.84 -23.52
C ALA A 246 -4.69 -2.42 -22.73
N MET A 247 -5.70 -3.30 -22.64
CA MET A 247 -6.88 -3.11 -21.81
C MET A 247 -6.54 -3.20 -20.31
N GLU A 248 -5.62 -4.08 -19.93
CA GLU A 248 -5.10 -4.25 -18.57
C GLU A 248 -4.48 -2.96 -18.03
N ASP A 249 -3.45 -2.42 -18.70
CA ASP A 249 -2.79 -1.17 -18.30
C ASP A 249 -3.75 0.01 -18.35
N SER A 250 -4.66 0.04 -19.33
CA SER A 250 -5.68 1.08 -19.45
C SER A 250 -6.69 1.05 -18.30
N LEU A 251 -7.10 -0.13 -17.83
CA LEU A 251 -7.98 -0.28 -16.67
C LEU A 251 -7.26 0.06 -15.36
N VAL A 252 -5.99 -0.35 -15.20
CA VAL A 252 -5.17 0.04 -14.04
C VAL A 252 -5.03 1.57 -13.98
N THR A 253 -4.70 2.21 -15.10
CA THR A 253 -4.62 3.68 -15.22
C THR A 253 -5.98 4.33 -14.96
N ALA A 254 -7.07 3.79 -15.51
CA ALA A 254 -8.43 4.29 -15.32
C ALA A 254 -8.85 4.32 -13.84
N PHE A 255 -8.71 3.19 -13.13
CA PHE A 255 -9.09 3.13 -11.71
C PHE A 255 -8.15 3.94 -10.82
N THR A 256 -6.88 4.15 -11.21
CA THR A 256 -5.95 5.05 -10.52
C THR A 256 -6.37 6.51 -10.65
N LEU A 257 -6.63 6.99 -11.88
CA LEU A 257 -7.10 8.36 -12.13
C LEU A 257 -8.46 8.64 -11.48
N LEU A 258 -9.43 7.72 -11.62
CA LEU A 258 -10.76 7.86 -11.01
C LEU A 258 -10.73 7.76 -9.47
N SER A 259 -9.70 7.12 -8.89
CA SER A 259 -9.47 7.15 -7.45
C SER A 259 -8.99 8.52 -6.98
N ALA A 260 -8.02 9.10 -7.69
CA ALA A 260 -7.40 10.38 -7.34
C ALA A 260 -8.29 11.61 -7.64
N ASP A 261 -9.25 11.50 -8.56
CA ASP A 261 -10.09 12.64 -8.95
C ASP A 261 -11.13 13.01 -7.87
N PRO A 262 -11.09 14.19 -7.24
CA PRO A 262 -12.07 14.61 -6.23
C PRO A 262 -13.47 14.90 -6.83
N ARG A 263 -13.56 15.10 -8.15
CA ARG A 263 -14.84 15.32 -8.86
C ARG A 263 -15.65 14.03 -8.99
N VAL A 264 -15.01 12.86 -8.86
CA VAL A 264 -15.61 11.53 -9.00
C VAL A 264 -15.97 10.97 -7.62
N ARG A 265 -17.16 10.37 -7.53
CA ARG A 265 -17.78 9.83 -6.30
C ARG A 265 -18.22 8.38 -6.42
N ALA A 266 -18.48 7.87 -7.62
CA ALA A 266 -18.72 6.46 -7.89
C ALA A 266 -18.34 6.10 -9.35
N VAL A 267 -18.04 4.83 -9.60
CA VAL A 267 -17.64 4.33 -10.93
C VAL A 267 -18.53 3.16 -11.36
N VAL A 268 -18.92 3.12 -12.64
CA VAL A 268 -19.68 2.02 -13.24
C VAL A 268 -18.82 1.33 -14.31
N LEU A 269 -18.60 0.01 -14.22
CA LEU A 269 -17.85 -0.77 -15.20
C LEU A 269 -18.80 -1.58 -16.10
N THR A 270 -18.81 -1.35 -17.42
CA THR A 270 -19.70 -2.02 -18.40
C THR A 270 -18.95 -2.44 -19.67
N GLY A 271 -19.52 -3.31 -20.51
CA GLY A 271 -19.01 -3.60 -21.87
C GLY A 271 -19.74 -2.80 -22.95
N SER A 272 -19.09 -2.50 -24.09
CA SER A 272 -19.67 -1.70 -25.19
C SER A 272 -20.48 -2.48 -26.24
N ASP A 273 -20.73 -3.80 -26.07
CA ASP A 273 -21.48 -4.61 -27.04
C ASP A 273 -22.87 -4.00 -27.32
N PRO A 274 -23.14 -3.47 -28.54
CA PRO A 274 -24.40 -2.79 -28.85
C PRO A 274 -25.64 -3.69 -28.74
N LEU A 275 -25.46 -5.01 -28.64
CA LEU A 275 -26.54 -5.99 -28.52
C LEU A 275 -26.72 -6.53 -27.09
N ASN A 276 -25.90 -6.08 -26.11
CA ASN A 276 -25.90 -6.57 -24.73
C ASN A 276 -25.88 -8.12 -24.63
N LYS A 277 -25.09 -8.78 -25.49
CA LYS A 277 -24.89 -10.25 -25.48
C LYS A 277 -23.64 -10.64 -24.72
N THR A 278 -22.62 -9.77 -24.73
CA THR A 278 -21.29 -10.03 -24.18
C THR A 278 -20.77 -8.82 -23.40
N PHE A 279 -20.35 -9.05 -22.15
CA PHE A 279 -19.58 -8.08 -21.37
C PHE A 279 -18.09 -8.20 -21.72
N CYS A 280 -17.52 -9.42 -21.61
CA CYS A 280 -16.13 -9.77 -21.95
C CYS A 280 -15.99 -11.30 -22.10
N VAL A 281 -15.37 -11.79 -23.19
CA VAL A 281 -15.17 -13.24 -23.43
C VAL A 281 -13.99 -13.88 -22.68
N GLY A 282 -13.19 -13.08 -21.98
CA GLY A 282 -11.94 -13.51 -21.35
C GLY A 282 -10.71 -13.02 -22.12
N MET A 283 -9.54 -13.63 -21.86
CA MET A 283 -8.26 -13.27 -22.49
C MET A 283 -8.34 -13.40 -24.01
N ASP A 284 -7.80 -12.41 -24.74
CA ASP A 284 -7.60 -12.48 -26.18
C ASP A 284 -6.42 -13.41 -26.49
N LEU A 285 -6.72 -14.54 -27.14
CA LEU A 285 -5.73 -15.55 -27.53
C LEU A 285 -5.25 -15.37 -28.98
N THR A 286 -5.66 -14.29 -29.67
CA THR A 286 -5.33 -14.04 -31.09
C THR A 286 -4.07 -13.20 -31.29
N ALA A 287 -3.62 -12.46 -30.28
CA ALA A 287 -2.51 -11.53 -30.37
C ALA A 287 -1.10 -12.19 -30.48
N SER A 288 -1.03 -13.52 -30.47
CA SER A 288 0.20 -14.28 -30.21
C SER A 288 0.94 -14.81 -31.45
N THR A 289 0.53 -14.48 -32.67
CA THR A 289 1.19 -14.97 -33.90
C THR A 289 2.07 -13.88 -34.53
N SER A 290 3.08 -13.40 -33.79
CA SER A 290 3.94 -12.28 -34.21
C SER A 290 5.45 -12.57 -34.17
N THR A 291 5.88 -13.77 -34.54
CA THR A 291 7.04 -13.98 -35.45
C THR A 291 7.17 -15.45 -35.87
N SER A 292 7.74 -15.68 -37.05
CA SER A 292 7.89 -17.01 -37.70
C SER A 292 6.58 -17.73 -38.08
N THR A 293 6.70 -18.83 -38.81
CA THR A 293 5.57 -19.57 -39.40
C THR A 293 4.76 -20.31 -38.34
N PRO A 294 3.41 -20.31 -38.39
CA PRO A 294 2.58 -21.04 -37.44
C PRO A 294 2.74 -22.56 -37.63
N SER A 295 3.48 -23.21 -36.75
CA SER A 295 3.36 -24.65 -36.52
C SER A 295 2.12 -24.94 -35.67
N ALA A 296 1.54 -26.13 -35.82
CA ALA A 296 0.39 -26.54 -35.00
C ALA A 296 0.75 -26.74 -33.51
N ASP A 297 2.05 -26.87 -33.22
CA ASP A 297 2.63 -27.10 -31.90
C ASP A 297 3.16 -25.81 -31.24
N ALA A 298 3.04 -24.65 -31.90
CA ALA A 298 3.43 -23.37 -31.31
C ALA A 298 2.49 -23.01 -30.15
N LEU A 299 3.01 -23.08 -28.92
CA LEU A 299 2.37 -22.44 -27.78
C LEU A 299 2.31 -20.92 -28.01
N PRO A 300 1.25 -20.23 -27.54
CA PRO A 300 1.24 -18.79 -27.52
C PRO A 300 2.35 -18.25 -26.59
N ASP A 301 2.83 -17.04 -26.90
CA ASP A 301 3.74 -16.26 -26.09
C ASP A 301 3.19 -16.19 -24.66
N LEU A 302 4.04 -16.56 -23.68
CA LEU A 302 3.61 -16.61 -22.29
C LEU A 302 3.36 -15.18 -21.77
N PRO A 303 2.23 -14.93 -21.09
CA PRO A 303 1.93 -13.59 -20.58
C PRO A 303 2.95 -13.19 -19.52
N GLY A 304 3.62 -12.05 -19.75
CA GLY A 304 4.68 -11.50 -18.91
C GLY A 304 5.48 -10.46 -19.71
N THR A 305 6.26 -9.63 -19.04
CA THR A 305 7.16 -8.68 -19.71
C THR A 305 8.56 -9.29 -19.91
N ALA A 306 9.33 -8.76 -20.87
CA ALA A 306 10.68 -9.24 -21.13
C ALA A 306 11.61 -8.90 -19.95
N GLY A 307 11.84 -9.89 -19.08
CA GLY A 307 12.57 -9.73 -17.82
C GLY A 307 11.82 -10.23 -16.59
N ASP A 308 10.53 -10.55 -16.70
CA ASP A 308 9.76 -11.10 -15.59
C ASP A 308 10.29 -12.46 -15.13
N THR A 309 10.32 -12.63 -13.81
CA THR A 309 10.60 -13.88 -13.12
C THR A 309 9.30 -14.46 -12.55
N ARG A 310 9.33 -15.72 -12.12
CA ARG A 310 8.20 -16.35 -11.40
C ARG A 310 7.66 -15.48 -10.26
N ASP A 311 8.56 -14.86 -9.50
CA ASP A 311 8.24 -14.23 -8.22
C ASP A 311 8.04 -12.70 -8.35
N SER A 312 8.50 -12.08 -9.45
CA SER A 312 8.10 -10.72 -9.85
C SER A 312 6.77 -10.68 -10.62
N TYR A 313 6.46 -11.73 -11.39
CA TYR A 313 5.31 -11.75 -12.29
C TYR A 313 3.98 -11.48 -11.59
N ARG A 314 3.17 -10.62 -12.19
CA ARG A 314 1.82 -10.25 -11.72
C ARG A 314 0.81 -10.58 -12.81
N ASP A 315 -0.20 -11.38 -12.48
CA ASP A 315 -1.26 -11.69 -13.43
C ASP A 315 -2.10 -10.44 -13.74
N GLY A 316 -2.40 -10.20 -15.03
CA GLY A 316 -3.02 -8.96 -15.47
C GLY A 316 -4.43 -8.74 -14.96
N GLY A 317 -5.23 -9.80 -14.92
CA GLY A 317 -6.52 -9.80 -14.26
C GLY A 317 -6.40 -9.44 -12.77
N GLY A 318 -5.30 -9.84 -12.12
CA GLY A 318 -4.94 -9.50 -10.74
C GLY A 318 -4.52 -8.05 -10.57
N ARG A 319 -3.73 -7.48 -11.48
CA ARG A 319 -3.41 -6.03 -11.52
C ARG A 319 -4.70 -5.20 -11.60
N VAL A 320 -5.60 -5.53 -12.52
CA VAL A 320 -6.91 -4.87 -12.66
C VAL A 320 -7.78 -5.07 -11.42
N SER A 321 -7.88 -6.29 -10.90
CA SER A 321 -8.69 -6.59 -9.71
C SER A 321 -8.18 -5.88 -8.46
N LEU A 322 -6.87 -5.71 -8.32
CA LEU A 322 -6.27 -4.93 -7.23
C LEU A 322 -6.42 -3.42 -7.42
N ALA A 323 -6.46 -2.91 -8.66
CA ALA A 323 -6.79 -1.51 -8.94
C ALA A 323 -8.26 -1.20 -8.59
N VAL A 324 -9.21 -2.05 -9.01
CA VAL A 324 -10.63 -1.99 -8.58
C VAL A 324 -10.74 -2.10 -7.05
N PHE A 325 -10.02 -3.03 -6.43
CA PHE A 325 -10.06 -3.21 -4.98
C PHE A 325 -9.38 -2.08 -4.19
N SER A 326 -8.50 -1.29 -4.80
CA SER A 326 -7.79 -0.18 -4.14
C SER A 326 -8.38 1.20 -4.44
N CYS A 327 -9.27 1.30 -5.44
CA CYS A 327 -9.94 2.56 -5.79
C CYS A 327 -10.67 3.18 -4.58
N ALA A 328 -10.52 4.49 -4.40
CA ALA A 328 -11.14 5.24 -3.31
C ALA A 328 -12.67 5.37 -3.45
N LYS A 329 -13.20 5.17 -4.66
CA LYS A 329 -14.63 5.31 -4.99
C LYS A 329 -15.31 3.94 -5.07
N PRO A 330 -16.58 3.79 -4.67
CA PRO A 330 -17.34 2.56 -4.89
C PRO A 330 -17.47 2.23 -6.39
N VAL A 331 -17.35 0.94 -6.71
CA VAL A 331 -17.41 0.43 -8.10
C VAL A 331 -18.62 -0.50 -8.28
N VAL A 332 -19.47 -0.19 -9.25
CA VAL A 332 -20.61 -1.02 -9.66
C VAL A 332 -20.30 -1.69 -11.01
N ALA A 333 -20.19 -3.01 -11.03
CA ALA A 333 -20.01 -3.77 -12.27
C ALA A 333 -21.38 -4.07 -12.91
N ALA A 334 -21.59 -3.55 -14.12
CA ALA A 334 -22.78 -3.74 -14.95
C ALA A 334 -22.48 -4.79 -16.04
N LEU A 335 -22.75 -6.06 -15.74
CA LEU A 335 -22.57 -7.18 -16.66
C LEU A 335 -23.75 -7.24 -17.65
N ASN A 336 -23.78 -6.26 -18.56
CA ASN A 336 -24.80 -6.09 -19.59
C ASN A 336 -24.91 -7.31 -20.53
N GLY A 337 -23.82 -8.05 -20.71
CA GLY A 337 -23.81 -9.34 -21.41
C GLY A 337 -22.99 -10.41 -20.68
N SER A 338 -22.78 -11.55 -21.35
CA SER A 338 -22.06 -12.72 -20.80
C SER A 338 -20.59 -12.43 -20.52
N ALA A 339 -20.05 -13.04 -19.46
CA ALA A 339 -18.70 -12.76 -18.95
C ALA A 339 -17.92 -14.05 -18.62
N VAL A 340 -16.73 -14.24 -19.19
CA VAL A 340 -15.99 -15.53 -19.12
C VAL A 340 -14.52 -15.31 -18.77
N GLY A 341 -13.94 -16.18 -17.95
CA GLY A 341 -12.54 -16.07 -17.48
C GLY A 341 -12.28 -14.73 -16.77
N VAL A 342 -11.18 -14.06 -17.13
CA VAL A 342 -10.86 -12.68 -16.68
C VAL A 342 -12.04 -11.72 -16.81
N GLY A 343 -12.92 -11.93 -17.82
CA GLY A 343 -14.12 -11.14 -18.04
C GLY A 343 -15.16 -11.19 -16.93
N VAL A 344 -15.23 -12.28 -16.14
CA VAL A 344 -16.04 -12.32 -14.91
C VAL A 344 -15.19 -12.06 -13.67
N THR A 345 -13.95 -12.56 -13.61
CA THR A 345 -13.13 -12.47 -12.40
C THR A 345 -12.66 -11.06 -12.09
N MET A 346 -12.39 -10.20 -13.09
CA MET A 346 -12.11 -8.77 -12.88
C MET A 346 -13.25 -8.03 -12.13
N THR A 347 -14.49 -8.52 -12.22
CA THR A 347 -15.66 -7.89 -11.60
C THR A 347 -15.87 -8.30 -10.15
N LEU A 348 -15.12 -9.27 -9.62
CA LEU A 348 -15.29 -9.79 -8.26
C LEU A 348 -14.81 -8.82 -7.18
N ALA A 349 -13.86 -7.94 -7.53
CA ALA A 349 -13.35 -6.87 -6.67
C ALA A 349 -14.27 -5.64 -6.57
N ALA A 350 -15.30 -5.55 -7.43
CA ALA A 350 -16.30 -4.48 -7.37
C ALA A 350 -17.20 -4.63 -6.13
N ASP A 351 -17.82 -3.54 -5.70
CA ASP A 351 -18.69 -3.53 -4.52
C ASP A 351 -20.04 -4.16 -4.83
N VAL A 352 -20.63 -3.76 -5.96
CA VAL A 352 -21.93 -4.24 -6.45
C VAL A 352 -21.76 -4.85 -7.84
N ARG A 353 -22.49 -5.94 -8.13
CA ARG A 353 -22.60 -6.54 -9.46
C ARG A 353 -24.07 -6.62 -9.86
N VAL A 354 -24.43 -5.97 -10.96
CA VAL A 354 -25.73 -6.04 -11.63
C VAL A 354 -25.53 -6.82 -12.93
N ALA A 355 -26.43 -7.73 -13.29
CA ALA A 355 -26.29 -8.52 -14.53
C ALA A 355 -27.58 -8.61 -15.35
N SER A 356 -27.42 -8.77 -16.66
CA SER A 356 -28.53 -9.14 -17.56
C SER A 356 -29.01 -10.55 -17.26
N ALA A 357 -30.32 -10.75 -17.15
CA ALA A 357 -30.97 -12.05 -16.96
C ALA A 357 -30.65 -13.07 -18.06
N ARG A 358 -30.16 -12.59 -19.22
CA ARG A 358 -29.76 -13.42 -20.37
C ARG A 358 -28.25 -13.71 -20.41
N SER A 359 -27.47 -13.09 -19.52
CA SER A 359 -26.03 -13.33 -19.40
C SER A 359 -25.72 -14.75 -18.91
N ARG A 360 -24.56 -15.25 -19.35
CA ARG A 360 -23.91 -16.43 -18.78
C ARG A 360 -22.57 -16.05 -18.20
N VAL A 361 -22.14 -16.75 -17.16
CA VAL A 361 -20.81 -16.61 -16.57
C VAL A 361 -20.07 -17.95 -16.48
N GLY A 362 -18.74 -17.91 -16.63
CA GLY A 362 -17.92 -19.12 -16.58
C GLY A 362 -16.51 -18.89 -16.09
N PHE A 363 -16.11 -19.64 -15.06
CA PHE A 363 -14.79 -19.62 -14.44
C PHE A 363 -13.92 -20.71 -15.07
N VAL A 364 -13.71 -20.58 -16.38
CA VAL A 364 -13.39 -21.67 -17.33
C VAL A 364 -11.93 -22.19 -17.30
N PHE A 365 -11.23 -21.99 -16.19
CA PHE A 365 -9.78 -22.12 -16.03
C PHE A 365 -9.29 -23.59 -16.11
N ALA A 366 -9.91 -24.49 -15.34
CA ALA A 366 -9.54 -25.91 -15.35
C ALA A 366 -9.71 -26.55 -16.73
N ARG A 367 -10.73 -26.14 -17.51
CA ARG A 367 -10.93 -26.56 -18.92
C ARG A 367 -9.87 -26.04 -19.90
N ARG A 368 -8.90 -25.24 -19.44
CA ARG A 368 -7.77 -24.67 -20.19
C ARG A 368 -6.41 -25.02 -19.58
N GLY A 369 -6.37 -25.88 -18.55
CA GLY A 369 -5.14 -26.25 -17.87
C GLY A 369 -4.50 -25.15 -17.00
N ILE A 370 -5.23 -24.07 -16.70
CA ILE A 370 -4.74 -22.92 -15.91
C ILE A 370 -5.43 -22.83 -14.54
N ALA A 371 -4.75 -22.18 -13.60
CA ALA A 371 -5.25 -21.92 -12.24
C ALA A 371 -6.25 -20.75 -12.19
N ALA A 372 -6.79 -20.48 -11.00
CA ALA A 372 -7.63 -19.32 -10.73
C ALA A 372 -6.77 -18.03 -10.68
N GLU A 373 -7.09 -17.07 -11.55
CA GLU A 373 -6.40 -15.77 -11.68
C GLU A 373 -7.26 -14.62 -11.11
N ALA A 374 -6.85 -13.36 -11.31
CA ALA A 374 -7.63 -12.15 -10.98
C ALA A 374 -8.13 -12.10 -9.53
N CYS A 375 -7.30 -12.56 -8.59
CA CYS A 375 -7.64 -12.71 -7.17
C CYS A 375 -8.93 -13.52 -6.92
N SER A 376 -9.43 -14.29 -7.89
CA SER A 376 -10.73 -14.97 -7.81
C SER A 376 -10.76 -16.07 -6.75
N SER A 377 -9.61 -16.67 -6.44
CA SER A 377 -9.40 -17.57 -5.29
C SER A 377 -9.64 -16.88 -3.93
N PHE A 378 -9.52 -15.55 -3.85
CA PHE A 378 -9.89 -14.77 -2.67
C PHE A 378 -11.37 -14.35 -2.71
N PHE A 379 -11.82 -13.73 -3.81
CA PHE A 379 -13.16 -13.12 -3.87
C PHE A 379 -14.30 -14.11 -4.11
N LEU A 380 -14.18 -15.06 -5.05
CA LEU A 380 -15.27 -15.97 -5.42
C LEU A 380 -15.78 -16.81 -4.23
N PRO A 381 -14.94 -17.46 -3.39
CA PRO A 381 -15.44 -18.22 -2.24
C PRO A 381 -16.02 -17.33 -1.13
N ARG A 382 -15.75 -16.03 -1.11
CA ARG A 382 -16.41 -15.06 -0.19
C ARG A 382 -17.80 -14.65 -0.70
N LEU A 383 -17.99 -14.59 -2.03
CA LEU A 383 -19.25 -14.21 -2.66
C LEU A 383 -20.25 -15.38 -2.80
N VAL A 384 -19.77 -16.59 -3.12
CA VAL A 384 -20.65 -17.77 -3.32
C VAL A 384 -20.40 -18.93 -2.34
N GLY A 385 -19.40 -18.84 -1.46
CA GLY A 385 -19.04 -19.93 -0.54
C GLY A 385 -18.19 -21.02 -1.21
N GLY A 386 -17.29 -21.63 -0.44
CA GLY A 386 -16.23 -22.52 -0.95
C GLY A 386 -16.71 -23.67 -1.84
N SER A 387 -17.80 -24.38 -1.48
CA SER A 387 -18.31 -25.51 -2.28
C SER A 387 -18.81 -25.09 -3.67
N ARG A 388 -19.56 -23.97 -3.77
CA ARG A 388 -20.06 -23.45 -5.06
C ARG A 388 -18.93 -22.85 -5.89
N ALA A 389 -17.97 -22.16 -5.25
CA ALA A 389 -16.75 -21.69 -5.91
C ALA A 389 -15.93 -22.85 -6.50
N MET A 390 -15.68 -23.92 -5.74
CA MET A 390 -14.97 -25.10 -6.23
C MET A 390 -15.72 -25.82 -7.34
N ARG A 391 -17.06 -25.93 -7.27
CA ARG A 391 -17.86 -26.46 -8.40
C ARG A 391 -17.63 -25.65 -9.67
N LEU A 392 -17.67 -24.32 -9.61
CA LEU A 392 -17.45 -23.45 -10.77
C LEU A 392 -16.01 -23.58 -11.32
N LEU A 393 -15.01 -23.49 -10.46
CA LEU A 393 -13.59 -23.52 -10.83
C LEU A 393 -13.15 -24.87 -11.40
N ALA A 394 -13.55 -25.99 -10.77
CA ALA A 394 -13.12 -27.32 -11.17
C ALA A 394 -13.85 -27.86 -12.41
N THR A 395 -15.14 -27.52 -12.58
CA THR A 395 -15.88 -27.90 -13.80
C THR A 395 -15.58 -26.97 -14.98
N GLY A 396 -15.29 -25.69 -14.72
CA GLY A 396 -15.21 -24.66 -15.74
C GLY A 396 -16.51 -24.47 -16.53
N ASP A 397 -17.67 -24.78 -15.93
CA ASP A 397 -18.98 -24.65 -16.57
C ASP A 397 -19.36 -23.19 -16.87
N VAL A 398 -20.01 -22.96 -18.02
CA VAL A 398 -20.57 -21.65 -18.42
C VAL A 398 -22.08 -21.64 -18.12
N VAL A 399 -22.46 -21.13 -16.96
CA VAL A 399 -23.81 -21.20 -16.39
C VAL A 399 -24.60 -19.89 -16.61
N PRO A 400 -25.94 -19.90 -16.74
CA PRO A 400 -26.73 -18.67 -16.74
C PRO A 400 -26.69 -17.99 -15.36
N VAL A 401 -26.87 -16.67 -15.28
CA VAL A 401 -26.78 -15.90 -14.02
C VAL A 401 -27.78 -16.34 -12.93
N GLY A 402 -28.92 -16.94 -13.31
CA GLY A 402 -29.91 -17.49 -12.37
C GLY A 402 -29.59 -18.89 -11.82
N HIS A 403 -28.43 -19.48 -12.13
CA HIS A 403 -28.06 -20.83 -11.68
C HIS A 403 -27.52 -20.83 -10.24
N GLU A 404 -27.97 -21.77 -9.40
CA GLU A 404 -27.66 -21.83 -7.95
C GLU A 404 -26.15 -21.75 -7.62
N ALA A 405 -25.25 -22.26 -8.47
CA ALA A 405 -23.80 -22.15 -8.23
C ALA A 405 -23.27 -20.70 -8.18
N VAL A 406 -23.99 -19.72 -8.76
CA VAL A 406 -23.64 -18.28 -8.74
C VAL A 406 -24.60 -17.44 -7.88
N ARG A 407 -25.49 -18.05 -7.11
CA ARG A 407 -26.43 -17.32 -6.22
C ARG A 407 -25.66 -16.62 -5.10
N GLY A 408 -25.72 -15.28 -5.09
CA GLY A 408 -24.93 -14.41 -4.21
C GLY A 408 -23.79 -13.66 -4.92
N LEU A 409 -23.48 -14.01 -6.18
CA LEU A 409 -22.51 -13.29 -7.00
C LEU A 409 -23.03 -11.91 -7.45
N PHE A 410 -24.31 -11.84 -7.79
CA PHE A 410 -25.01 -10.64 -8.25
C PHE A 410 -25.93 -10.11 -7.14
N ALA A 411 -25.95 -8.78 -6.98
CA ALA A 411 -26.94 -8.11 -6.14
C ALA A 411 -28.30 -8.03 -6.84
N GLU A 412 -28.28 -7.74 -8.15
CA GLU A 412 -29.47 -7.61 -8.98
C GLU A 412 -29.29 -8.30 -10.34
N VAL A 413 -30.39 -8.86 -10.84
CA VAL A 413 -30.47 -9.50 -12.16
C VAL A 413 -31.72 -8.97 -12.87
N VAL A 414 -31.53 -8.24 -13.97
CA VAL A 414 -32.57 -7.40 -14.62
C VAL A 414 -32.58 -7.65 -16.14
N GLU A 415 -33.54 -7.09 -16.90
CA GLU A 415 -33.57 -7.35 -18.35
C GLU A 415 -32.38 -6.68 -19.08
N PRO A 416 -31.96 -7.18 -20.26
CA PRO A 416 -30.71 -6.76 -20.91
C PRO A 416 -30.61 -5.26 -21.25
N GLY A 417 -31.74 -4.54 -21.34
CA GLY A 417 -31.77 -3.09 -21.56
C GLY A 417 -31.57 -2.25 -20.29
N GLU A 418 -31.74 -2.85 -19.11
CA GLU A 418 -31.86 -2.13 -17.83
C GLU A 418 -30.55 -2.09 -17.05
N VAL A 419 -29.66 -3.08 -17.25
CA VAL A 419 -28.45 -3.33 -16.44
C VAL A 419 -27.61 -2.09 -16.17
N VAL A 420 -27.33 -1.30 -17.21
CA VAL A 420 -26.50 -0.08 -17.10
C VAL A 420 -27.27 1.03 -16.37
N GLY A 421 -28.57 1.19 -16.62
CA GLY A 421 -29.40 2.18 -15.93
C GLY A 421 -29.56 1.88 -14.44
N VAL A 422 -29.75 0.62 -14.08
CA VAL A 422 -29.80 0.15 -12.68
C VAL A 422 -28.45 0.36 -11.99
N ALA A 423 -27.35 -0.06 -12.62
CA ALA A 423 -26.00 0.15 -12.08
C ALA A 423 -25.65 1.64 -11.89
N VAL A 424 -26.07 2.51 -12.82
CA VAL A 424 -25.95 3.96 -12.70
C VAL A 424 -26.81 4.50 -11.56
N GLY A 425 -28.08 4.09 -11.43
CA GLY A 425 -28.95 4.54 -10.32
C GLY A 425 -28.40 4.19 -8.93
N ILE A 426 -27.77 3.02 -8.79
CA ILE A 426 -27.04 2.62 -7.58
C ILE A 426 -25.84 3.56 -7.34
N ALA A 427 -25.04 3.82 -8.37
CA ALA A 427 -23.87 4.71 -8.30
C ALA A 427 -24.25 6.16 -8.01
N GLU A 428 -25.35 6.68 -8.58
CA GLU A 428 -25.90 8.01 -8.29
C GLU A 428 -26.40 8.11 -6.84
N GLY A 429 -27.09 7.07 -6.35
CA GLY A 429 -27.52 6.99 -4.95
C GLY A 429 -26.34 7.08 -3.99
N MET A 430 -25.27 6.32 -4.24
CA MET A 430 -24.03 6.41 -3.46
C MET A 430 -23.34 7.77 -3.60
N ALA A 431 -23.28 8.33 -4.82
CA ALA A 431 -22.60 9.60 -5.07
C ALA A 431 -23.31 10.80 -4.43
N ARG A 432 -24.65 10.76 -4.33
CA ARG A 432 -25.48 11.87 -3.83
C ARG A 432 -25.83 11.76 -2.34
N GLU A 433 -26.14 10.57 -1.85
CA GLU A 433 -26.71 10.37 -0.51
C GLU A 433 -25.72 9.77 0.51
N CYS A 434 -24.47 9.45 0.12
CA CYS A 434 -23.50 8.78 1.00
C CYS A 434 -22.17 9.55 1.14
N SER A 435 -21.60 9.51 2.34
CA SER A 435 -20.25 9.98 2.67
C SER A 435 -19.21 9.09 2.00
N ALA A 436 -18.29 9.68 1.23
CA ALA A 436 -17.25 8.95 0.51
C ALA A 436 -16.30 8.22 1.49
N VAL A 437 -15.89 8.91 2.56
CA VAL A 437 -15.12 8.34 3.68
C VAL A 437 -15.84 7.13 4.28
N SER A 438 -17.13 7.29 4.62
CA SER A 438 -17.91 6.24 5.26
C SER A 438 -18.02 4.99 4.38
N VAL A 439 -18.31 5.16 3.08
CA VAL A 439 -18.36 4.06 2.11
C VAL A 439 -16.99 3.37 2.01
N ARG A 440 -15.91 4.14 1.88
CA ARG A 440 -14.55 3.60 1.72
C ARG A 440 -14.08 2.82 2.95
N VAL A 441 -14.38 3.32 4.15
CA VAL A 441 -13.99 2.74 5.44
C VAL A 441 -14.82 1.49 5.75
N MET A 442 -16.15 1.52 5.59
CA MET A 442 -17.00 0.32 5.78
C MET A 442 -16.60 -0.81 4.83
N ARG A 443 -16.24 -0.48 3.59
CA ARG A 443 -15.71 -1.43 2.60
C ARG A 443 -14.42 -2.12 3.07
N ASP A 444 -13.49 -1.38 3.69
CA ASP A 444 -12.30 -2.01 4.29
C ASP A 444 -12.66 -2.83 5.53
N MET A 445 -13.68 -2.48 6.32
CA MET A 445 -14.09 -3.32 7.46
C MET A 445 -14.55 -4.70 6.99
N VAL A 446 -15.33 -4.74 5.90
CA VAL A 446 -15.84 -6.00 5.31
C VAL A 446 -14.73 -6.88 4.74
N PHE A 447 -13.74 -6.32 4.04
CA PHE A 447 -12.73 -7.12 3.32
C PHE A 447 -11.34 -7.18 3.99
N ARG A 448 -11.04 -6.27 4.90
CA ARG A 448 -9.74 -6.10 5.59
C ARG A 448 -9.90 -5.94 7.12
N GLY A 449 -11.05 -6.31 7.68
CA GLY A 449 -11.30 -6.35 9.12
C GLY A 449 -10.64 -7.55 9.84
N PRO A 450 -10.57 -7.53 11.19
CA PRO A 450 -10.04 -8.65 11.98
C PRO A 450 -10.90 -9.91 11.90
N GLY A 451 -10.28 -11.08 12.11
CA GLY A 451 -10.92 -12.39 11.99
C GLY A 451 -11.78 -12.85 13.18
N SER A 452 -12.14 -11.98 14.11
CA SER A 452 -13.00 -12.29 15.27
C SER A 452 -13.93 -11.10 15.60
N PRO A 453 -15.10 -11.33 16.22
CA PRO A 453 -16.04 -10.26 16.56
C PRO A 453 -15.48 -9.28 17.61
N GLU A 454 -14.63 -9.74 18.53
CA GLU A 454 -13.94 -8.89 19.50
C GLU A 454 -12.93 -7.98 18.80
N GLY A 455 -12.19 -8.52 17.83
CA GLY A 455 -11.27 -7.74 17.00
C GLY A 455 -11.99 -6.71 16.13
N ALA A 456 -13.11 -7.10 15.50
CA ALA A 456 -13.96 -6.21 14.73
C ALA A 456 -14.48 -5.06 15.61
N HIS A 457 -15.09 -5.36 16.76
CA HIS A 457 -15.59 -4.34 17.69
C HIS A 457 -14.47 -3.41 18.22
N ALA A 458 -13.29 -3.94 18.51
CA ALA A 458 -12.14 -3.15 18.96
C ALA A 458 -11.54 -2.24 17.86
N LEU A 459 -11.81 -2.54 16.59
CA LEU A 459 -11.50 -1.66 15.45
C LEU A 459 -12.62 -0.63 15.24
N GLU A 460 -13.87 -1.09 15.12
CA GLU A 460 -15.08 -0.29 14.93
C GLU A 460 -15.18 0.84 15.96
N SER A 461 -14.90 0.54 17.23
CA SER A 461 -14.95 1.52 18.32
C SER A 461 -13.97 2.69 18.13
N LYS A 462 -12.79 2.44 17.55
CA LYS A 462 -11.78 3.47 17.26
C LYS A 462 -12.21 4.30 16.05
N VAL A 463 -12.65 3.64 15.00
CA VAL A 463 -13.14 4.29 13.77
C VAL A 463 -14.36 5.16 14.05
N LEU A 464 -15.35 4.68 14.81
CA LEU A 464 -16.53 5.44 15.19
C LEU A 464 -16.19 6.63 16.10
N TYR A 465 -15.20 6.48 16.99
CA TYR A 465 -14.74 7.60 17.82
C TYR A 465 -14.26 8.78 16.97
N ASP A 466 -13.50 8.52 15.91
CA ASP A 466 -13.05 9.56 14.97
C ASP A 466 -14.20 10.05 14.06
N MET A 467 -14.98 9.13 13.49
CA MET A 467 -16.07 9.48 12.57
C MET A 467 -17.16 10.33 13.24
N PHE A 468 -17.48 10.12 14.52
CA PHE A 468 -18.40 11.00 15.29
C PHE A 468 -17.86 12.43 15.52
N ARG A 469 -16.59 12.69 15.18
CA ARG A 469 -15.95 14.02 15.24
C ARG A 469 -15.70 14.62 13.85
N GLY A 470 -15.85 13.85 12.78
CA GLY A 470 -15.65 14.28 11.39
C GLY A 470 -16.78 15.16 10.83
N ARG A 471 -16.44 15.95 9.79
CA ARG A 471 -17.38 16.91 9.15
C ARG A 471 -18.65 16.24 8.61
N ASP A 472 -18.52 15.06 8.02
CA ASP A 472 -19.62 14.34 7.39
C ASP A 472 -20.65 13.87 8.44
N PHE A 473 -20.24 13.50 9.66
CA PHE A 473 -21.20 13.18 10.72
C PHE A 473 -21.98 14.43 11.16
N ALA A 474 -21.29 15.56 11.33
CA ALA A 474 -21.92 16.84 11.69
C ALA A 474 -22.93 17.32 10.62
N GLU A 475 -22.62 17.11 9.34
CA GLU A 475 -23.53 17.39 8.21
C GLU A 475 -24.65 16.35 8.08
N GLY A 476 -24.42 15.07 8.38
CA GLY A 476 -25.47 14.05 8.45
C GLY A 476 -26.52 14.36 9.51
N VAL A 477 -26.08 14.76 10.71
CA VAL A 477 -26.97 15.22 11.79
C VAL A 477 -27.73 16.50 11.40
N ARG A 478 -27.08 17.40 10.66
CA ARG A 478 -27.66 18.68 10.21
C ARG A 478 -28.73 18.47 9.13
N SER A 479 -28.37 17.85 8.01
CA SER A 479 -29.25 17.55 6.88
C SER A 479 -30.49 16.73 7.28
N PHE A 480 -30.34 15.75 8.17
CA PHE A 480 -31.45 14.99 8.74
C PHE A 480 -32.45 15.87 9.51
N ARG A 481 -31.96 16.77 10.38
CA ARG A 481 -32.80 17.74 11.12
C ARG A 481 -33.48 18.75 10.19
N GLU A 482 -32.78 19.18 9.15
CA GLU A 482 -33.23 20.15 8.14
C GLU A 482 -34.11 19.51 7.05
N LYS A 483 -34.27 18.18 7.04
CA LYS A 483 -35.05 17.38 6.06
C LYS A 483 -34.66 17.65 4.60
N ARG A 484 -33.35 17.76 4.35
CA ARG A 484 -32.77 17.93 2.99
C ARG A 484 -31.74 16.85 2.69
N ALA A 485 -31.36 16.74 1.42
CA ALA A 485 -30.21 15.93 1.02
C ALA A 485 -28.92 16.41 1.74
N PRO A 486 -28.02 15.50 2.13
CA PRO A 486 -26.74 15.81 2.73
C PRO A 486 -25.78 16.45 1.71
N ARG A 487 -24.79 17.18 2.22
CA ARG A 487 -23.64 17.69 1.47
C ARG A 487 -22.36 17.12 2.04
N PHE A 488 -22.19 15.81 1.90
CA PHE A 488 -20.96 15.14 2.33
C PHE A 488 -19.79 15.57 1.45
N GLU A 489 -18.85 16.28 2.05
CA GLU A 489 -17.65 16.83 1.40
C GLU A 489 -16.36 16.12 1.85
N GLY A 490 -16.45 15.18 2.80
CA GLY A 490 -15.30 14.47 3.34
C GLY A 490 -14.55 13.65 2.28
N THR A 491 -13.23 13.79 2.29
CA THR A 491 -12.27 13.08 1.43
C THR A 491 -11.61 11.93 2.20
N VAL A 492 -11.17 10.88 1.52
CA VAL A 492 -10.42 9.79 2.18
C VAL A 492 -9.01 10.27 2.56
N GLU A 493 -8.57 11.32 1.87
CA GLU A 493 -7.27 11.96 1.95
C GLU A 493 -7.15 12.86 3.20
N ASP A 494 -8.21 13.62 3.56
CA ASP A 494 -8.19 14.61 4.65
C ASP A 494 -9.08 14.21 5.87
N ASP A 495 -10.14 13.42 5.67
CA ASP A 495 -11.18 13.12 6.67
C ASP A 495 -11.25 11.64 7.10
N ALA A 496 -10.27 10.80 6.73
CA ALA A 496 -10.22 9.41 7.17
C ALA A 496 -9.95 9.26 8.69
N PRO A 497 -10.43 8.19 9.34
CA PRO A 497 -10.10 7.90 10.74
C PRO A 497 -8.59 7.81 10.97
N SER A 498 -8.11 8.25 12.13
CA SER A 498 -6.68 8.24 12.51
C SER A 498 -6.06 6.85 12.53
N VAL A 499 -6.90 5.82 12.66
CA VAL A 499 -6.52 4.39 12.62
C VAL A 499 -6.64 3.77 11.22
N TRP A 500 -6.97 4.53 10.17
CA TRP A 500 -7.06 4.04 8.79
C TRP A 500 -5.79 4.41 7.99
N PRO A 501 -5.19 3.48 7.22
CA PRO A 501 -5.54 2.07 7.10
C PRO A 501 -5.01 1.23 8.28
N TRP A 502 -5.89 0.57 9.03
CA TRP A 502 -5.51 -0.34 10.14
C TRP A 502 -4.85 -1.63 9.64
N TYR A 503 -5.10 -1.97 8.37
CA TYR A 503 -4.40 -3.03 7.68
C TYR A 503 -3.04 -2.48 7.25
N GLY A 504 -1.98 -2.86 7.96
CA GLY A 504 -0.62 -2.54 7.53
C GLY A 504 -0.39 -3.10 6.11
N TRP A 505 -0.07 -2.23 5.16
CA TRP A 505 0.27 -2.63 3.80
C TRP A 505 1.55 -3.48 3.81
N ARG A 506 1.38 -4.81 3.82
CA ARG A 506 2.45 -5.72 3.42
C ARG A 506 2.63 -5.61 1.91
N GLU A 507 3.58 -4.77 1.49
CA GLU A 507 4.41 -5.15 0.35
C GLU A 507 4.88 -6.59 0.58
N ILE A 508 4.70 -7.46 -0.41
CA ILE A 508 5.32 -8.79 -0.39
C ILE A 508 6.77 -8.60 -0.86
N LYS A 509 7.57 -7.89 -0.04
CA LYS A 509 9.03 -7.92 -0.17
C LYS A 509 9.52 -9.30 0.24
N GLU A 510 10.42 -9.85 -0.57
CA GLU A 510 10.75 -11.27 -0.55
C GLU A 510 11.30 -11.74 0.81
N ARG A 511 10.57 -12.65 1.46
CA ARG A 511 11.16 -13.73 2.28
C ARG A 511 10.10 -14.71 2.75
N SER A 512 10.18 -15.93 2.21
CA SER A 512 10.31 -17.13 3.05
C SER A 512 10.89 -18.27 2.21
N LYS A 513 12.10 -18.70 2.55
CA LYS A 513 12.56 -20.05 2.23
C LYS A 513 11.96 -21.00 3.26
N ILE A 514 11.37 -22.10 2.81
CA ILE A 514 11.38 -23.47 3.36
C ILE A 514 10.87 -24.38 2.24
#